data_AF-A0A355RMG1-F1
#
_entry.id   AF-A0A355RMG1-F1
#
_cell.length_a   1.000
_cell.length_b   1.000
_cell.length_c   1.000
_cell.angle_alpha   90.00
_cell.angle_beta   90.00
_cell.angle_gamma   90.00
#
_symmetry.space_group_name_H-M   'P 1'
#
loop_
_entity.id
_entity.type
_entity.pdbx_description
1 polymer ?
#
loop_
_entity_poly.entity_id
_entity_poly.type
_entity_poly.pdbx_seq_one_letter_code
_entity_poly.pdbx_strand_id
1 'polypeptide(L)'
;METSLTQIEYGFLSINHKGEELCGDHIQVYEGEDGSYTLVLADGLGSGVVASILSTLTSAMLSRMVEGGLSIEEGARTLVKTLPVARDRGNV
;
A
#
# COMPACT_ATOMS: atom_id res chain seq x y z
N MET A 1 -19.61 17.51 -21.21
CA MET A 1 -18.92 16.36 -20.60
C MET A 1 -17.77 16.03 -21.51
N GLU A 2 -16.60 16.58 -21.19
CA GLU A 2 -15.39 16.37 -21.97
C GLU A 2 -14.79 15.04 -21.50
N THR A 3 -14.94 13.99 -22.31
CA THR A 3 -14.25 12.72 -22.11
C THR A 3 -12.76 12.98 -22.28
N SER A 4 -12.03 13.00 -21.16
CA SER A 4 -10.57 12.93 -21.17
C SER A 4 -10.14 11.72 -22.01
N LEU A 5 -9.36 11.97 -23.06
CA LEU A 5 -8.82 10.94 -23.98
C LEU A 5 -7.66 10.14 -23.36
N THR A 6 -7.44 10.24 -22.05
CA THR A 6 -6.29 9.65 -21.38
C THR A 6 -6.68 8.31 -20.77
N GLN A 7 -6.06 7.24 -21.24
CA GLN A 7 -6.15 5.91 -20.65
C GLN A 7 -4.86 5.62 -19.87
N ILE A 8 -4.99 5.20 -18.60
CA ILE A 8 -3.86 4.79 -17.77
C ILE A 8 -3.85 3.27 -17.67
N GLU A 9 -2.71 2.67 -17.97
CA GLU A 9 -2.45 1.25 -17.77
C GLU A 9 -1.41 1.08 -16.65
N TYR A 10 -1.66 0.16 -15.74
CA TYR A 10 -0.74 -0.20 -14.68
C TYR A 10 -0.66 -1.72 -14.52
N GLY A 11 0.47 -2.21 -14.02
CA GLY A 11 0.70 -3.62 -13.79
C GLY A 11 1.78 -3.82 -12.73
N PHE A 12 1.69 -4.94 -12.01
CA PHE A 12 2.67 -5.29 -11.00
C PHE A 12 2.81 -6.80 -10.88
N LEU A 13 3.96 -7.23 -10.35
CA LEU A 13 4.29 -8.61 -10.06
C LEU A 13 5.01 -8.66 -8.71
N SER A 14 4.52 -9.50 -7.80
CA SER A 14 5.15 -9.76 -6.50
C SER A 14 5.81 -11.14 -6.52
N ILE A 15 7.05 -11.21 -6.03
CA ILE A 15 7.82 -12.46 -5.96
C ILE A 15 8.15 -12.74 -4.50
N ASN A 16 7.99 -13.99 -4.08
CA ASN A 16 8.29 -14.40 -2.72
C ASN A 16 9.80 -14.37 -2.47
N HIS A 17 10.19 -13.94 -1.27
CA HIS A 17 11.53 -14.19 -0.75
C HIS A 17 11.78 -15.71 -0.66
N LYS A 18 13.01 -16.15 -0.92
CA LYS A 18 13.38 -17.57 -0.90
C LYS A 18 13.07 -18.21 0.45
N GLY A 19 12.25 -19.26 0.41
CA GLY A 19 11.84 -20.00 1.60
C GLY A 19 10.58 -19.47 2.28
N GLU A 20 10.00 -18.37 1.78
CA GLU A 20 8.76 -17.79 2.28
C GLU A 20 7.55 -18.17 1.42
N GLU A 21 6.40 -18.32 2.06
CA GLU A 21 5.14 -18.67 1.40
C GLU A 21 4.46 -17.47 0.73
N LEU A 22 4.70 -16.26 1.26
CA LEU A 22 4.07 -15.02 0.80
C LEU A 22 5.11 -13.90 0.64
N CYS A 23 4.89 -13.06 -0.36
CA CYS A 23 5.65 -11.83 -0.56
C CYS A 23 5.34 -10.85 0.57
N GLY A 24 6.39 -10.23 1.12
CA GLY A 24 6.27 -9.22 2.16
C GLY A 24 5.72 -7.88 1.66
N ASP A 25 5.73 -7.66 0.35
CA ASP A 25 5.37 -6.40 -0.28
C ASP A 25 3.97 -6.48 -0.87
N HIS A 26 3.21 -5.39 -0.78
CA HIS A 26 1.85 -5.32 -1.29
C HIS A 26 1.62 -4.06 -2.11
N ILE A 27 0.94 -4.21 -3.25
CA ILE A 27 0.47 -3.10 -4.07
C ILE A 27 -1.04 -3.00 -3.97
N GLN A 28 -1.53 -1.85 -3.51
CA GLN A 28 -2.93 -1.51 -3.51
C GLN A 28 -3.20 -0.48 -4.61
N VAL A 29 -4.22 -0.74 -5.43
CA VAL A 29 -4.67 0.22 -6.44
C VAL A 29 -6.10 0.63 -6.14
N TYR A 30 -6.38 1.92 -6.32
CA TYR A 30 -7.69 2.53 -6.21
C TYR A 30 -7.91 3.47 -7.39
N GLU A 31 -9.08 3.37 -7.99
CA GLU A 31 -9.55 4.25 -9.07
C GLU A 31 -10.67 5.14 -8.51
N GLY A 32 -10.43 6.44 -8.49
CA GLY A 32 -11.38 7.44 -8.01
C GLY A 32 -12.48 7.74 -9.03
N GLU A 33 -13.64 8.16 -8.53
CA GLU A 33 -14.80 8.52 -9.37
C GLU A 33 -14.51 9.71 -10.30
N ASP A 34 -13.52 10.55 -9.96
CA ASP A 34 -13.04 11.67 -10.77
C ASP A 34 -12.04 11.25 -11.87
N GLY A 35 -11.78 9.95 -12.02
CA GLY A 35 -10.81 9.40 -12.96
C GLY A 35 -9.36 9.49 -12.47
N SER A 36 -9.14 9.83 -11.19
CA SER A 36 -7.82 9.75 -10.57
C SER A 36 -7.45 8.29 -10.25
N TYR A 37 -6.15 8.00 -10.25
CA TYR A 37 -5.62 6.69 -9.84
C TYR A 37 -4.66 6.87 -8.68
N THR A 38 -4.84 6.08 -7.63
CA THR A 38 -3.94 6.02 -6.48
C THR A 38 -3.33 4.63 -6.43
N LEU A 39 -2.00 4.56 -6.57
CA LEU A 39 -1.22 3.33 -6.46
C LEU A 39 -0.35 3.43 -5.21
N VAL A 40 -0.47 2.46 -4.31
CA VAL A 40 0.28 2.41 -3.06
C VAL A 40 1.12 1.14 -3.03
N LEU A 41 2.44 1.30 -2.96
CA LEU A 41 3.39 0.22 -2.67
C LEU A 41 3.76 0.26 -1.19
N ALA A 42 3.53 -0.82 -0.47
CA ALA A 42 4.01 -1.03 0.88
C ALA A 42 5.13 -2.08 0.88
N ASP A 43 6.34 -1.64 1.27
CA ASP A 43 7.59 -2.42 1.40
C ASP A 43 8.29 -1.96 2.70
N GLY A 44 9.09 -2.85 3.31
CA GLY A 44 9.96 -2.52 4.44
C GLY A 44 9.57 -3.18 5.76
N LEU A 45 8.68 -4.18 5.72
CA LEU A 45 8.18 -4.92 6.90
C LEU A 45 8.80 -6.32 7.06
N GLY A 46 9.77 -6.67 6.23
CA GLY A 46 10.44 -7.96 6.21
C GLY A 46 9.87 -8.92 5.16
N SER A 47 9.95 -10.23 5.42
CA SER A 47 9.41 -11.25 4.52
C SER A 47 8.45 -12.21 5.23
N GLY A 48 7.72 -13.00 4.44
CA GLY A 48 6.81 -14.00 4.95
C GLY A 48 5.43 -13.47 5.32
N VAL A 49 4.65 -14.33 5.99
CA VAL A 49 3.23 -14.10 6.26
C VAL A 49 2.97 -12.82 7.06
N VAL A 50 3.80 -12.55 8.08
CA VAL A 50 3.63 -11.36 8.92
C VAL A 50 3.88 -10.08 8.13
N ALA A 51 4.96 -10.04 7.35
CA ALA A 51 5.27 -8.89 6.50
C ALA A 51 4.15 -8.64 5.47
N SER A 52 3.64 -9.71 4.85
CA SER A 52 2.54 -9.66 3.88
C SER A 52 1.25 -9.09 4.47
N ILE A 53 0.87 -9.50 5.68
CA ILE A 53 -0.31 -8.96 6.37
C ILE A 53 -0.11 -7.47 6.67
N LEU A 54 1.05 -7.10 7.20
CA LEU A 54 1.32 -5.72 7.60
C LEU A 54 1.41 -4.78 6.38
N SER A 55 1.99 -5.22 5.25
CA SER A 55 2.06 -4.43 4.02
C SER A 55 0.69 -4.27 3.37
N THR A 56 -0.14 -5.33 3.40
CA THR A 56 -1.54 -5.27 2.96
C THR A 56 -2.34 -4.26 3.78
N LEU A 57 -2.27 -4.34 5.12
CA LEU A 57 -2.97 -3.38 5.99
C LEU A 57 -2.45 -1.95 5.79
N THR A 58 -1.13 -1.77 5.68
CA THR A 58 -0.50 -0.46 5.48
C THR A 58 -0.99 0.19 4.18
N SER A 59 -0.92 -0.54 3.07
CA SER A 59 -1.33 -0.03 1.76
C SER A 59 -2.84 0.24 1.70
N ALA A 60 -3.68 -0.66 2.21
CA ALA A 60 -5.12 -0.48 2.28
C ALA A 60 -5.54 0.72 3.15
N MET A 61 -4.91 0.92 4.32
CA MET A 61 -5.19 2.06 5.19
C MET A 61 -4.86 3.39 4.50
N LEU A 62 -3.69 3.49 3.85
CA LEU A 62 -3.32 4.71 3.13
C LEU A 62 -4.29 4.99 1.98
N SER A 63 -4.59 3.97 1.16
CA SER A 63 -5.55 4.10 0.06
C SER A 63 -6.92 4.57 0.56
N ARG A 64 -7.41 4.01 1.67
CA ARG A 64 -8.72 4.39 2.22
C ARG A 64 -8.73 5.80 2.81
N MET A 65 -7.62 6.25 3.40
CA MET A 65 -7.48 7.64 3.86
C MET A 65 -7.54 8.63 2.69
N VAL A 66 -6.83 8.33 1.60
CA VAL A 66 -6.83 9.15 0.38
C VAL A 66 -8.21 9.17 -0.27
N GLU A 67 -8.85 8.00 -0.39
CA GLU A 67 -10.25 7.90 -0.85
C GLU A 67 -11.22 8.70 0.03
N GLY A 68 -10.97 8.74 1.34
CA GLY A 68 -11.73 9.54 2.30
C GLY A 68 -11.51 11.06 2.19
N GLY A 69 -10.71 11.52 1.23
CA GLY A 69 -10.47 12.94 0.95
C GLY A 69 -9.27 13.53 1.69
N LEU A 70 -8.44 12.73 2.37
CA LEU A 70 -7.17 13.22 2.90
C LEU A 70 -6.16 13.39 1.75
N SER A 71 -5.32 14.42 1.84
CA SER A 71 -4.14 14.48 0.99
C SER A 71 -3.22 13.29 1.26
N ILE A 72 -2.41 12.90 0.26
CA ILE A 72 -1.43 11.82 0.40
C ILE A 72 -0.47 12.11 1.57
N GLU A 73 -0.03 13.36 1.72
CA GLU A 73 0.89 13.75 2.81
C GLU A 73 0.24 13.65 4.20
N GLU A 74 -1.03 14.03 4.34
CA GLU A 74 -1.77 13.88 5.60
C GLU A 74 -2.10 12.43 5.91
N GLY A 75 -2.48 11.65 4.90
CA GLY A 75 -2.71 10.22 5.00
C GLY A 75 -1.45 9.51 5.50
N ALA A 76 -0.30 9.76 4.87
CA ALA A 76 0.98 9.20 5.28
C ALA A 76 1.36 9.62 6.71
N ARG A 77 1.19 10.89 7.06
CA ARG A 77 1.47 11.40 8.42
C ARG A 77 0.57 10.76 9.47
N THR A 78 -0.70 10.53 9.15
CA THR A 78 -1.67 9.88 10.04
C THR A 78 -1.30 8.41 10.21
N LEU A 79 -1.01 7.73 9.10
CA LEU A 79 -0.62 6.33 9.09
C LEU A 79 0.64 6.07 9.93
N VAL A 80 1.67 6.93 9.83
CA VAL A 80 2.87 6.83 10.68
C VAL A 80 2.56 6.98 12.16
N LYS A 81 1.54 7.77 12.53
CA LYS A 81 1.11 7.94 13.93
C LYS A 81 0.29 6.77 14.45
N THR A 82 -0.44 6.06 13.57
CA THR A 82 -1.35 4.97 13.95
C THR A 82 -0.76 3.58 13.73
N LEU A 83 0.28 3.46 12.91
CA LEU A 83 0.99 2.20 12.68
C LEU A 83 1.46 1.64 14.03
N PRO A 84 1.12 0.38 14.35
CA PRO A 84 1.65 -0.25 15.55
C PRO A 84 3.18 -0.29 15.42
N VAL A 85 3.87 0.32 16.37
CA VAL A 85 5.33 0.20 16.46
C VAL A 85 5.61 -1.27 16.75
N ALA A 86 6.23 -1.97 15.80
CA ALA A 86 6.66 -3.35 15.99
C ALA A 86 7.55 -3.40 17.24
N ARG A 87 7.03 -3.98 18.32
CA ARG A 87 7.73 -4.06 19.61
C ARG A 87 8.98 -4.95 19.54
N ASP A 88 9.02 -5.84 18.55
CA ASP A 88 10.16 -6.68 18.27
C ASP A 88 10.56 -6.50 16.80
N ARG A 89 11.50 -5.59 16.55
CA ARG A 89 12.52 -5.88 15.54
C ARG A 89 13.46 -6.88 16.20
N GLY A 90 13.01 -8.12 16.32
CA GLY A 90 13.88 -9.22 16.70
C GLY A 90 15.00 -9.23 15.67
N ASN A 91 16.16 -8.72 16.06
CA ASN A 91 17.39 -8.86 15.31
C ASN A 91 17.59 -10.37 15.13
N VAL A 92 17.34 -10.84 13.92
CA VAL A 92 18.06 -11.99 13.37
C VAL A 92 19.39 -11.45 12.85
#